data_AF-A0A7K3ZMG3-F1
#
_entry.id   AF-A0A7K3ZMG3-F1
#
_cell.length_a   1.000
_cell.length_b   1.000
_cell.length_c   1.000
_cell.angle_alpha   90.00
_cell.angle_beta   90.00
_cell.angle_gamma   90.00
#
_symmetry.space_group_name_H-M   'P 1'
#
loop_
_entity.id
_entity.type
_entity.pdbx_description
1 polymer ?
#
loop_
_entity_poly.entity_id
_entity_poly.type
_entity_poly.pdbx_seq_one_letter_code
_entity_poly.pdbx_strand_id
1 'polypeptide(L)' 'MALTDRERQILRLHADGLSDYKIARKLKMETPNVTRSRNNALKKLRCAKADLEFANSLTIHGSRKQ' A
#
# COMPACT_ATOMS: atom_id res chain seq x y z
N MET A 1 0.46 -10.09 1.21
CA MET A 1 -0.43 -9.72 2.35
C MET A 1 -1.27 -8.52 1.97
N ALA A 2 -2.56 -8.53 2.30
CA ALA A 2 -3.43 -7.38 2.13
C ALA A 2 -3.08 -6.23 3.10
N LEU A 3 -3.53 -5.02 2.74
CA LEU A 3 -3.51 -3.87 3.64
C LEU A 3 -4.50 -4.08 4.78
N THR A 4 -4.06 -3.74 5.99
CA THR A 4 -4.94 -3.63 7.16
C THR A 4 -5.78 -2.35 7.07
N ASP A 5 -6.89 -2.27 7.83
CA ASP A 5 -7.72 -1.07 7.85
C ASP A 5 -6.97 0.16 8.34
N ARG A 6 -6.07 -0.02 9.31
CA ARG A 6 -5.16 1.03 9.78
C ARG A 6 -4.25 1.56 8.66
N GLU A 7 -3.62 0.65 7.91
CA GLU A 7 -2.74 1.03 6.79
C GLU A 7 -3.53 1.77 5.70
N ARG A 8 -4.75 1.30 5.37
CA ARG A 8 -5.64 2.00 4.43
C ARG A 8 -5.99 3.39 4.92
N GLN A 9 -6.36 3.54 6.18
CA GLN A 9 -6.73 4.82 6.76
C GLN A 9 -5.55 5.82 6.77
N ILE A 10 -4.35 5.36 7.11
CA ILE A 10 -3.13 6.18 7.06
C ILE A 10 -2.83 6.64 5.63
N LEU A 11 -2.89 5.72 4.65
CA LEU A 11 -2.67 6.07 3.25
C LEU A 11 -3.72 7.07 2.74
N ARG A 12 -4.99 6.92 3.13
CA ARG A 12 -6.06 7.85 2.77
C ARG A 12 -5.78 9.26 3.29
N LEU A 13 -5.50 9.39 4.58
CA LEU A 13 -5.20 10.69 5.19
C LEU A 13 -3.95 11.35 4.59
N HIS A 14 -2.94 10.54 4.23
CA HIS A 14 -1.76 11.03 3.55
C HIS A 14 -2.06 11.50 2.12
N ALA A 15 -2.96 10.81 1.39
CA ALA A 15 -3.44 11.25 0.08
C ALA A 15 -4.23 12.57 0.16
N ASP A 16 -4.90 12.82 1.29
CA ASP A 16 -5.56 14.10 1.59
C ASP A 16 -4.56 15.21 2.00
N GLY A 17 -3.24 14.95 1.95
CA GLY A 17 -2.19 15.93 2.21
C GLY A 17 -1.81 16.10 3.69
N LEU A 18 -2.26 15.21 4.59
CA LEU A 18 -1.86 15.28 5.99
C LEU A 18 -0.45 14.69 6.18
N SER A 19 0.37 15.38 6.98
CA SER A 19 1.67 14.85 7.42
C SER A 19 1.51 13.75 8.47
N ASP A 20 2.52 12.90 8.63
CA ASP A 20 2.53 11.82 9.63
C ASP A 20 2.21 12.32 11.04
N TYR A 21 2.69 13.52 11.40
CA TYR A 21 2.37 14.15 12.68
C TYR A 21 0.88 14.48 12.84
N LYS A 22 0.25 15.05 11.81
CA LYS A 22 -1.19 15.36 11.82
C LYS A 22 -2.02 14.09 11.85
N ILE A 23 -1.59 13.06 11.12
CA ILE A 23 -2.22 11.74 11.11
C ILE A 23 -2.11 11.09 12.49
N ALA A 24 -0.92 11.13 13.11
CA ALA A 24 -0.66 10.61 14.45
C ALA A 24 -1.61 11.23 15.49
N ARG A 25 -1.74 12.56 15.50
CA ARG A 25 -2.72 13.25 16.35
C ARG A 25 -4.16 12.82 16.06
N LYS A 26 -4.54 12.73 14.78
CA LYS A 26 -5.92 12.36 14.38
C LYS A 26 -6.29 10.93 14.77
N LEU A 27 -5.33 10.01 14.69
CA LEU A 27 -5.52 8.60 15.01
C LEU A 27 -5.20 8.26 16.47
N LYS A 28 -4.80 9.24 17.29
CA LYS A 28 -4.33 9.05 18.68
C LYS A 28 -3.19 8.01 18.76
N MET A 29 -2.18 8.20 17.92
CA MET A 29 -1.03 7.31 17.79
C MET A 29 0.28 8.09 17.87
N GLU A 30 1.37 7.38 18.15
CA GLU A 30 2.72 7.92 18.03
C GLU A 30 3.12 8.11 16.55
N THR A 31 3.80 9.22 16.25
CA THR A 31 4.26 9.55 14.88
C THR A 31 5.12 8.43 14.26
N PRO A 32 6.08 7.82 14.99
CA PRO A 32 6.84 6.68 14.47
C PRO A 32 5.97 5.48 14.06
N ASN A 33 4.85 5.23 14.76
CA ASN A 33 3.94 4.14 14.42
C ASN A 33 3.19 4.42 13.12
N VAL A 34 2.84 5.69 12.87
CA VAL A 34 2.24 6.11 11.60
C VAL A 34 3.23 5.94 10.45
N THR A 35 4.46 6.46 10.61
CA THR A 35 5.51 6.33 9.60
C THR A 35 5.82 4.86 9.28
N ARG A 36 5.96 4.01 10.31
CA ARG A 36 6.18 2.57 10.13
C ARG A 36 5.01 1.91 9.40
N SER A 37 3.78 2.21 9.80
CA SER A 37 2.58 1.65 9.15
C SER A 37 2.47 2.09 7.69
N ARG A 38 2.74 3.37 7.39
CA ARG A 38 2.76 3.89 6.01
C ARG A 38 3.81 3.16 5.17
N ASN A 39 5.03 3.00 5.68
CA ASN A 39 6.11 2.33 4.96
C ASN A 39 5.78 0.86 4.68
N ASN A 40 5.22 0.16 5.66
CA ASN A 40 4.74 -1.21 5.49
C ASN A 40 3.63 -1.30 4.42
N ALA A 41 2.67 -0.37 4.46
CA ALA A 41 1.59 -0.29 3.49
C ALA A 41 2.12 -0.10 2.06
N LEU A 42 3.04 0.85 1.87
CA LEU A 42 3.68 1.10 0.58
C LEU A 42 4.47 -0.11 0.09
N LYS A 43 5.19 -0.81 0.97
CA LYS A 43 5.90 -2.05 0.61
C LYS A 43 4.93 -3.11 0.11
N LYS A 44 3.80 -3.34 0.80
CA LYS A 44 2.76 -4.29 0.37
C LYS A 44 2.20 -3.95 -1.00
N LEU A 45 1.93 -2.67 -1.27
CA LEU A 45 1.45 -2.21 -2.57
C LEU A 45 2.47 -2.43 -3.69
N ARG A 46 3.76 -2.18 -3.45
CA ARG A 46 4.82 -2.47 -4.43
C ARG A 46 4.91 -3.95 -4.75
N CYS A 47 4.87 -4.83 -3.74
CA CYS A 47 4.85 -6.27 -3.96
C CYS A 47 3.62 -6.71 -4.75
N ALA A 48 2.42 -6.26 -4.37
CA ALA A 48 1.20 -6.58 -5.09
C ALA A 48 1.22 -6.12 -6.56
N LYS A 49 1.82 -4.95 -6.83
CA LYS A 49 2.02 -4.47 -8.20
C LYS A 49 2.95 -5.39 -8.99
N ALA A 50 4.09 -5.79 -8.40
CA ALA A 50 5.02 -6.72 -9.05
C ALA A 50 4.39 -8.10 -9.32
N ASP A 51 3.62 -8.62 -8.37
CA ASP A 51 2.89 -9.89 -8.53
C ASP A 51 1.87 -9.80 -9.68
N LEU A 52 1.18 -8.66 -9.80
CA LEU A 52 0.23 -8.40 -10.88
C LEU A 52 0.92 -8.25 -12.24
N GLU A 53 2.06 -7.55 -12.30
CA GLU A 53 2.90 -7.45 -13.50
C GLU A 53 3.41 -8.83 -13.94
N PHE A 54 3.84 -9.66 -13.00
CA PHE A 54 4.23 -11.04 -13.26
C PHE A 54 3.06 -11.86 -13.83
N ALA A 55 1.89 -11.81 -13.20
CA ALA A 55 0.69 -12.50 -13.69
C ALA A 55 0.27 -12.05 -15.10
N ASN A 56 0.38 -10.76 -15.40
CA ASN A 56 0.11 -10.22 -16.73
C ASN A 56 1.12 -10.72 -17.77
N SER A 57 2.39 -10.88 -17.39
CA SER A 57 3.40 -11.45 -18.29
C SER A 57 3.10 -12.90 -18.66
N LEU A 58 2.54 -13.70 -17.74
CA LEU A 58 2.12 -15.08 -18.01
C LEU A 58 0.92 -15.15 -18.96
N THR A 59 -0.04 -14.23 -18.83
CA THR A 59 -1.25 -14.21 -19.67
C THR A 59 -0.97 -13.80 -21.11
N ILE A 60 0.03 -12.93 -21.36
CA ILE A 60 0.49 -12.61 -22.72
C ILE A 60 1.07 -13.85 -23.44
N HIS A 61 1.52 -14.87 -22.72
CA HIS A 61 2.05 -16.12 -23.30
C HIS A 61 0.98 -17.19 -23.56
N GLY A 62 -0.27 -16.99 -23.11
CA GLY A 62 -1.35 -17.98 -23.26
C GLY A 62 -2.11 -17.95 -24.59
N SER A 63 -1.87 -16.96 -25.45
CA SER A 63 -2.56 -16.79 -26.74
C SER A 63 -1.64 -17.07 -27.93
N ARG A 64 -1.15 -18.31 -28.04
CA ARG A 64 -0.79 -18.91 -29.33
C ARG A 64 -1.33 -20.33 -29.35
N LYS A 65 -2.60 -20.47 -29.71
CA LYS A 65 -3.04 -21.67 -30.43
C LYS A 65 -3.02 -21.30 -31.91
N GLN A 66 -2.01 -21.81 -32.62
CA GLN A 66 -2.12 -22.09 -34.06
C GLN A 66 -3.08 -23.26 -34.27
#